data_AF-E3GNM5-F1
#
_entry.id   AF-E3GNM5-F1
#
_cell.length_a   1.000
_cell.length_b   1.000
_cell.length_c   1.000
_cell.angle_alpha   90.00
_cell.angle_beta   90.00
_cell.angle_gamma   90.00
#
_symmetry.space_group_name_H-M   'P 1'
#
loop_
_entity.id
_entity.type
_entity.pdbx_description
1 polymer ?
#
loop_
_entity_poly.entity_id
_entity_poly.type
_entity_poly.pdbx_seq_one_letter_code
_entity_poly.pdbx_strand_id
1 'polypeptide(L)'
;MVKNERAYPQFSMCGLNCGLCPMYHVRESGCPGCGGKGHHSCAIKRCGQEHDNVEFCFQCRDYPCERYKAVSPYDSFITYRHVLKDFQKAEHDGLENYKIMLNEKIEILRYLLEHYNDGRRKTFYCTAVNLLELEDLKSVMAQIKEKITGETPIKESAKQVVRLFQTMAEEKGISLKLNKKKAEKIR
;
A
#
# COMPACT_ATOMS: atom_id res chain seq x y z
N MET A 1 7.19 -5.50 -25.81
CA MET A 1 6.97 -4.72 -24.57
C MET A 1 7.45 -3.30 -24.81
N VAL A 2 6.66 -2.28 -24.46
CA VAL A 2 7.13 -0.89 -24.51
C VAL A 2 8.29 -0.77 -23.52
N LYS A 3 9.39 -0.13 -23.93
CA LYS A 3 10.56 0.10 -23.07
C LYS A 3 10.06 0.67 -21.74
N ASN A 4 10.35 -0.02 -20.64
CA ASN A 4 10.02 0.35 -19.25
C ASN A 4 8.67 -0.13 -18.67
N GLU A 5 7.86 -0.95 -19.33
CA GLU A 5 6.67 -1.53 -18.68
C GLU A 5 7.03 -2.71 -17.76
N ARG A 6 6.46 -2.76 -16.54
CA ARG A 6 6.65 -3.86 -15.58
C ARG A 6 5.43 -4.78 -15.60
N ALA A 7 5.66 -6.10 -15.51
CA ALA A 7 4.58 -7.09 -15.52
C ALA A 7 3.64 -6.95 -14.31
N TYR A 8 4.17 -6.53 -13.16
CA TYR A 8 3.41 -6.37 -11.92
C TYR A 8 3.63 -4.99 -11.28
N PRO A 9 2.95 -3.93 -11.78
CA PRO A 9 3.13 -2.55 -11.31
C PRO A 9 2.55 -2.29 -9.90
N GLN A 10 1.77 -3.21 -9.35
CA GLN A 10 1.15 -3.12 -8.02
C GLN A 10 2.17 -3.24 -6.89
N PHE A 11 3.30 -3.92 -7.13
CA PHE A 11 4.45 -3.93 -6.23
C PHE A 11 5.62 -3.18 -6.89
N SER A 12 5.98 -2.05 -6.32
CA SER A 12 7.00 -1.18 -6.92
C SER A 12 8.40 -1.77 -6.80
N MET A 13 9.27 -1.36 -7.72
CA MET A 13 10.69 -1.70 -7.67
C MET A 13 11.33 -1.27 -6.34
N CYS A 14 10.81 -0.20 -5.71
CA CYS A 14 11.31 0.31 -4.44
C CYS A 14 10.58 -0.23 -3.19
N GLY A 15 9.75 -1.27 -3.35
CA GLY A 15 9.12 -1.98 -2.23
C GLY A 15 7.85 -1.34 -1.69
N LEU A 16 7.40 -0.23 -2.28
CA LEU A 16 6.06 0.29 -2.04
C LEU A 16 5.01 -0.61 -2.69
N ASN A 17 3.97 -0.92 -1.92
CA ASN A 17 2.75 -1.57 -2.39
C ASN A 17 1.86 -0.58 -3.15
N CYS A 18 2.24 -0.24 -4.39
CA CYS A 18 1.49 0.67 -5.27
C CYS A 18 0.00 0.32 -5.38
N GLY A 19 -0.36 -0.96 -5.39
CA GLY A 19 -1.78 -1.37 -5.41
C GLY A 19 -2.57 -0.97 -4.17
N LEU A 20 -1.91 -0.58 -3.08
CA LEU A 20 -2.52 -0.10 -1.84
C LEU A 20 -2.45 1.43 -1.70
N CYS A 21 -1.92 2.12 -2.72
CA CYS A 21 -1.78 3.57 -2.74
C CYS A 21 -3.12 4.26 -3.05
N PRO A 22 -3.48 5.36 -2.37
CA PRO A 22 -4.69 6.12 -2.72
C PRO A 22 -4.65 6.71 -4.14
N MET A 23 -3.46 6.97 -4.71
CA MET A 23 -3.31 7.45 -6.09
C MET A 23 -3.61 6.35 -7.12
N TYR A 24 -3.45 5.09 -6.77
CA TYR A 24 -3.81 3.95 -7.64
C TYR A 24 -5.33 3.79 -7.76
N HIS A 25 -6.07 4.21 -6.72
CA HIS A 25 -7.53 4.12 -6.64
C HIS A 25 -8.24 5.46 -6.90
N VAL A 26 -7.67 6.32 -7.74
CA VAL A 26 -8.36 7.51 -8.27
C VAL A 26 -9.16 7.09 -9.51
N ARG A 27 -10.42 7.54 -9.60
CA ARG A 27 -11.31 7.24 -10.74
C ARG A 27 -10.81 7.97 -11.99
N GLU A 28 -11.05 7.39 -13.17
CA GLU A 28 -10.77 7.92 -14.53
C GLU A 28 -9.28 8.08 -14.90
N SER A 29 -8.44 8.62 -14.01
CA SER A 29 -7.03 8.96 -14.30
C SER A 29 -6.07 8.52 -13.17
N GLY A 30 -6.36 7.37 -12.55
CA GLY A 30 -5.52 6.79 -11.51
C GLY A 30 -4.09 6.50 -11.95
N CYS A 31 -3.16 6.56 -11.00
CA CYS A 31 -1.79 6.13 -11.20
C CYS A 31 -1.78 4.63 -11.56
N PRO A 32 -1.14 4.20 -12.68
CA PRO A 32 -1.18 2.81 -13.13
C PRO A 32 -0.26 1.89 -12.32
N GLY A 33 0.37 2.38 -11.25
CA GLY A 33 1.39 1.68 -10.49
C GLY A 33 2.80 1.83 -11.09
N CYS A 34 3.80 1.34 -10.35
CA CYS A 34 5.20 1.57 -10.68
C CYS A 34 5.58 0.91 -12.00
N GLY A 35 5.84 1.73 -13.02
CA GLY A 35 6.16 1.25 -14.36
C GLY A 35 4.97 0.68 -15.13
N GLY A 36 3.73 0.98 -14.72
CA GLY A 36 2.56 0.79 -15.57
C GLY A 36 2.55 1.76 -16.75
N LYS A 37 1.79 1.45 -17.80
CA LYS A 37 1.66 2.30 -19.00
C LYS A 37 1.18 3.70 -18.61
N GLY A 38 1.97 4.73 -18.96
CA GLY A 38 1.70 6.13 -18.59
C GLY A 38 2.30 6.58 -17.25
N HIS A 39 2.99 5.70 -16.50
CA HIS A 39 3.72 6.11 -15.29
C HIS A 39 5.04 6.81 -15.64
N HIS A 40 5.28 8.00 -15.07
CA HIS A 40 6.54 8.70 -15.23
C HIS A 40 7.73 7.91 -14.66
N SER A 41 8.89 7.93 -15.34
CA SER A 41 10.09 7.28 -14.80
C SER A 41 10.61 8.01 -13.55
N CYS A 42 11.14 7.26 -12.59
CA CYS A 42 11.75 7.80 -11.38
C CYS A 42 13.23 7.43 -11.30
N ALA A 43 13.98 8.11 -10.42
CA ALA A 43 15.41 7.87 -10.26
C ALA A 43 15.73 6.43 -9.83
N ILE A 44 14.89 5.81 -9.00
CA ILE A 44 15.10 4.42 -8.55
C ILE A 44 14.96 3.44 -9.72
N LYS A 45 13.97 3.66 -10.59
CA LYS A 45 13.77 2.81 -11.76
C LYS A 45 14.95 2.85 -12.73
N ARG A 46 15.48 4.06 -12.99
CA ARG A 46 16.69 4.23 -13.82
C ARG A 46 17.89 3.53 -13.20
N CYS A 47 18.08 3.68 -11.89
CA CYS A 47 19.14 2.99 -11.15
C CYS A 47 19.02 1.46 -11.27
N GLY A 48 17.83 0.87 -11.10
CA GLY A 48 17.65 -0.58 -11.30
C GLY A 48 17.98 -1.06 -12.72
N GLN A 49 17.74 -0.23 -13.73
CA GLN A 49 18.12 -0.53 -15.13
C GLN A 49 19.64 -0.49 -15.35
N GLU A 50 20.33 0.41 -14.68
CA GLU A 50 21.79 0.55 -14.72
C GLU A 50 22.50 -0.55 -13.89
N HIS A 51 21.83 -1.10 -12.86
CA HIS A 51 22.34 -2.16 -12.01
C HIS A 51 21.72 -3.51 -12.40
N ASP A 52 22.20 -4.07 -13.52
CA ASP A 52 21.87 -5.42 -14.01
C ASP A 52 20.38 -5.62 -14.38
N ASN A 53 19.62 -4.53 -14.58
CA ASN A 53 18.20 -4.55 -14.94
C ASN A 53 17.33 -5.38 -13.97
N VAL A 54 17.63 -5.25 -12.67
CA VAL A 54 16.86 -5.92 -11.60
C VAL A 54 15.39 -5.52 -11.60
N GLU A 55 14.50 -6.44 -11.21
CA GLU A 55 13.06 -6.16 -11.15
C GLU A 55 12.67 -5.41 -9.87
N PHE A 56 13.37 -5.69 -8.78
CA PHE A 56 13.20 -5.11 -7.45
C PHE A 56 14.54 -4.72 -6.84
N CYS A 57 14.57 -3.65 -6.04
CA CYS A 57 15.81 -3.18 -5.41
C CYS A 57 16.48 -4.22 -4.52
N PHE A 58 15.72 -5.11 -3.86
CA PHE A 58 16.31 -6.15 -3.01
C PHE A 58 17.13 -7.19 -3.78
N GLN A 59 16.95 -7.28 -5.10
CA GLN A 59 17.71 -8.17 -5.98
C GLN A 59 19.03 -7.54 -6.46
N CYS A 60 19.27 -6.26 -6.17
CA CYS A 60 20.51 -5.58 -6.54
C CYS A 60 21.66 -6.08 -5.66
N ARG A 61 22.82 -6.34 -6.25
CA ARG A 61 24.05 -6.73 -5.53
C ARG A 61 24.50 -5.74 -4.46
N ASP A 62 24.14 -4.46 -4.62
CA ASP A 62 24.49 -3.39 -3.69
C ASP A 62 23.41 -3.18 -2.60
N TYR A 63 22.36 -4.00 -2.58
CA TYR A 63 21.29 -3.91 -1.60
C TYR A 63 21.69 -4.59 -0.26
N PRO A 64 21.40 -3.99 0.90
CA PRO A 64 20.77 -2.69 1.10
C PRO A 64 21.75 -1.52 0.87
N CYS A 65 21.42 -0.63 -0.08
CA CYS A 65 22.22 0.56 -0.39
C CYS A 65 21.81 1.77 0.47
N GLU A 66 22.53 2.88 0.37
CA GLU A 66 22.30 4.10 1.18
C GLU A 66 20.83 4.60 1.17
N ARG A 67 20.08 4.36 0.07
CA ARG A 67 18.66 4.74 -0.03
C ARG A 67 17.76 3.99 0.96
N TYR A 68 18.18 2.79 1.36
CA TYR A 68 17.45 1.92 2.27
C TYR A 68 18.04 1.91 3.68
N LYS A 69 19.28 2.38 3.86
CA LYS A 69 19.87 2.60 5.19
C LYS A 69 19.31 3.83 5.91
N ALA A 70 18.89 4.86 5.15
CA ALA A 70 18.28 6.07 5.68
C ALA A 70 16.88 6.29 5.08
N VAL A 71 15.95 5.36 5.33
CA VAL A 71 14.56 5.51 4.87
C VAL A 71 13.98 6.80 5.43
N SER A 72 13.35 7.60 4.57
CA SER A 72 12.68 8.84 4.98
C SER A 72 11.73 8.56 6.16
N PRO A 73 11.80 9.32 7.26
CA PRO A 73 10.86 9.18 8.37
C PRO A 73 9.45 9.68 7.98
N TYR A 74 9.32 10.33 6.82
CA TYR A 74 8.08 10.91 6.33
C TYR A 74 7.55 10.14 5.11
N ASP A 75 6.26 9.84 5.18
CA ASP A 75 5.46 9.17 4.17
C ASP A 75 4.97 10.15 3.09
N SER A 76 4.94 9.69 1.83
CA SER A 76 4.21 10.37 0.76
C SER A 76 2.71 10.06 0.85
N PHE A 77 2.03 9.82 -0.27
CA PHE A 77 0.64 9.36 -0.29
C PHE A 77 0.45 7.94 0.26
N ILE A 78 1.52 7.18 0.45
CA ILE A 78 1.56 5.80 0.95
C ILE A 78 2.62 5.72 2.05
N THR A 79 2.45 4.79 3.00
CA THR A 79 3.42 4.60 4.09
C THR A 79 4.67 3.86 3.63
N TYR A 80 5.82 4.22 4.20
CA TYR A 80 7.11 3.59 3.93
C TYR A 80 7.52 2.58 5.00
N ARG A 81 6.77 2.52 6.12
CA ARG A 81 7.12 1.76 7.32
C ARG A 81 7.42 0.29 7.06
N HIS A 82 6.69 -0.33 6.13
CA HIS A 82 6.83 -1.76 5.85
C HIS A 82 7.68 -2.07 4.62
N VAL A 83 8.27 -1.10 3.93
CA VAL A 83 9.07 -1.36 2.71
C VAL A 83 10.14 -2.44 2.91
N LEU A 84 10.92 -2.35 3.99
CA LEU A 84 11.96 -3.34 4.29
C LEU A 84 11.36 -4.70 4.66
N LYS A 85 10.30 -4.70 5.49
CA LYS A 85 9.57 -5.92 5.89
C LYS A 85 8.93 -6.62 4.69
N ASP A 86 8.34 -5.85 3.78
CA ASP A 86 7.68 -6.30 2.56
C ASP A 86 8.68 -6.91 1.59
N PHE A 87 9.86 -6.30 1.42
CA PHE A 87 10.94 -6.90 0.66
C PHE A 87 11.45 -8.20 1.27
N GLN A 88 11.68 -8.24 2.58
CA GLN A 88 12.08 -9.47 3.27
C GLN A 88 11.05 -10.58 3.08
N LYS A 89 9.75 -10.25 3.18
CA LYS A 89 8.67 -11.21 2.93
C LYS A 89 8.66 -11.69 1.48
N ALA A 90 8.82 -10.79 0.52
CA ALA A 90 8.88 -11.13 -0.90
C ALA A 90 10.11 -11.99 -1.27
N GLU A 91 11.23 -11.76 -0.60
CA GLU A 91 12.46 -12.54 -0.77
C GLU A 91 12.35 -13.92 -0.12
N HIS A 92 11.88 -13.98 1.13
CA HIS A 92 11.77 -15.22 1.91
C HIS A 92 10.64 -16.14 1.43
N ASP A 93 9.44 -15.60 1.24
CA ASP A 93 8.26 -16.39 0.84
C ASP A 93 8.18 -16.60 -0.68
N GLY A 94 9.01 -15.90 -1.44
CA GLY A 94 9.01 -15.87 -2.89
C GLY A 94 8.03 -14.86 -3.48
N LEU A 95 8.43 -14.26 -4.61
CA LEU A 95 7.70 -13.17 -5.26
C LEU A 95 6.26 -13.54 -5.65
N GLU A 96 6.01 -14.76 -6.12
CA GLU A 96 4.66 -15.17 -6.52
C GLU A 96 3.70 -15.27 -5.32
N ASN A 97 4.16 -15.81 -4.19
CA ASN A 97 3.36 -15.85 -2.96
C ASN A 97 3.10 -14.44 -2.43
N TYR A 98 4.09 -13.55 -2.49
CA TYR A 98 3.91 -12.15 -2.13
C TYR A 98 2.88 -11.44 -3.03
N LYS A 99 2.92 -11.68 -4.36
CA LYS A 99 1.93 -11.15 -5.30
C LYS A 99 0.52 -11.63 -5.00
N ILE A 100 0.34 -12.91 -4.67
CA ILE A 100 -0.97 -13.48 -4.28
C ILE A 100 -1.49 -12.76 -3.03
N MET A 101 -0.68 -12.67 -1.98
CA MET A 101 -1.02 -11.98 -0.73
C MET A 101 -1.37 -10.50 -0.99
N LEU A 102 -0.58 -9.79 -1.80
CA LEU A 102 -0.82 -8.40 -2.13
C LEU A 102 -2.10 -8.23 -2.95
N ASN A 103 -2.40 -9.12 -3.89
CA ASN A 103 -3.65 -9.10 -4.65
C ASN A 103 -4.86 -9.27 -3.72
N GLU A 104 -4.81 -10.18 -2.76
CA GLU A 104 -5.89 -10.32 -1.76
C GLU A 104 -6.10 -9.03 -0.96
N LYS A 105 -5.00 -8.39 -0.52
CA LYS A 105 -5.09 -7.07 0.12
C LYS A 105 -5.72 -6.01 -0.79
N ILE A 106 -5.37 -6.00 -2.08
CA ILE A 106 -5.92 -5.05 -3.06
C ILE A 106 -7.43 -5.26 -3.22
N GLU A 107 -7.90 -6.50 -3.29
CA GLU A 107 -9.33 -6.81 -3.39
C GLU A 107 -10.09 -6.40 -2.14
N ILE A 108 -9.54 -6.65 -0.95
CA ILE A 108 -10.10 -6.14 0.32
C ILE A 108 -10.19 -4.61 0.28
N LEU A 109 -9.14 -3.92 -0.16
CA LEU A 109 -9.14 -2.46 -0.25
C LEU A 109 -10.21 -1.95 -1.24
N ARG A 110 -10.34 -2.58 -2.41
CA ARG A 110 -11.35 -2.22 -3.40
C ARG A 110 -12.76 -2.35 -2.83
N TYR A 111 -13.04 -3.47 -2.17
CA TYR A 111 -14.32 -3.69 -1.49
C TYR A 111 -14.62 -2.61 -0.45
N LEU A 112 -13.64 -2.26 0.39
CA LEU A 112 -13.80 -1.19 1.39
C LEU A 112 -14.06 0.18 0.74
N LEU A 113 -13.36 0.48 -0.36
CA LEU A 113 -13.50 1.74 -1.08
C LEU A 113 -14.83 1.85 -1.83
N GLU A 114 -15.40 0.74 -2.27
CA GLU A 114 -16.69 0.69 -2.95
C GLU A 114 -17.86 0.77 -1.97
N HIS A 115 -17.82 -0.02 -0.89
CA HIS A 115 -18.98 -0.20 -0.02
C HIS A 115 -18.96 0.63 1.26
N TYR A 116 -17.81 1.13 1.70
CA TYR A 116 -17.67 1.79 3.00
C TYR A 116 -16.91 3.13 2.96
N ASN A 117 -16.72 3.70 1.78
CA ASN A 117 -16.13 5.02 1.62
C ASN A 117 -17.21 6.11 1.50
N ASP A 118 -17.40 6.87 2.58
CA ASP A 118 -18.30 8.03 2.64
C ASP A 118 -17.79 9.28 1.90
N GLY A 119 -16.76 9.12 1.06
CA GLY A 119 -16.05 10.20 0.36
C GLY A 119 -14.84 10.75 1.12
N ARG A 120 -14.58 10.32 2.38
CA ARG A 120 -13.51 10.88 3.22
C ARG A 120 -12.54 9.83 3.78
N ARG A 121 -12.76 8.54 3.52
CA ARG A 121 -12.00 7.43 4.17
C ARG A 121 -10.96 6.76 3.28
N LYS A 122 -10.79 7.18 2.04
CA LYS A 122 -9.83 6.58 1.10
C LYS A 122 -8.43 6.42 1.70
N THR A 123 -7.83 7.51 2.17
CA THR A 123 -6.47 7.47 2.76
C THR A 123 -6.41 6.59 3.99
N PHE A 124 -7.47 6.55 4.81
CA PHE A 124 -7.54 5.68 5.99
C PHE A 124 -7.49 4.20 5.58
N TYR A 125 -8.38 3.75 4.67
CA TYR A 125 -8.39 2.35 4.24
C TYR A 125 -7.10 1.96 3.52
N CYS A 126 -6.56 2.82 2.65
CA CYS A 126 -5.26 2.59 2.01
C CYS A 126 -4.15 2.39 3.05
N THR A 127 -4.12 3.21 4.10
CA THR A 127 -3.11 3.10 5.17
C THR A 127 -3.32 1.85 6.01
N ALA A 128 -4.57 1.53 6.38
CA ALA A 128 -4.90 0.39 7.21
C ALA A 128 -4.59 -0.95 6.52
N VAL A 129 -5.02 -1.11 5.26
CA VAL A 129 -4.75 -2.32 4.47
C VAL A 129 -3.26 -2.49 4.17
N ASN A 130 -2.52 -1.40 4.04
CA ASN A 130 -1.06 -1.46 3.88
C ASN A 130 -0.38 -2.01 5.14
N LEU A 131 -0.78 -1.54 6.33
CA LEU A 131 -0.09 -1.82 7.58
C LEU A 131 -0.53 -3.11 8.29
N LEU A 132 -1.80 -3.50 8.22
CA LEU A 132 -2.27 -4.72 8.86
C LEU A 132 -1.86 -5.96 8.06
N GLU A 133 -1.58 -7.09 8.71
CA GLU A 133 -1.33 -8.36 8.03
C GLU A 133 -2.62 -8.89 7.38
N LEU A 134 -2.48 -9.78 6.39
CA LEU A 134 -3.63 -10.28 5.62
C LEU A 134 -4.65 -11.01 6.52
N GLU A 135 -4.18 -11.74 7.52
CA GLU A 135 -4.99 -12.49 8.48
C GLU A 135 -5.82 -11.53 9.35
N ASP A 136 -5.22 -10.42 9.78
CA ASP A 136 -5.91 -9.38 10.56
C ASP A 136 -6.99 -8.71 9.71
N LEU A 137 -6.70 -8.44 8.44
CA LEU A 137 -7.68 -7.93 7.49
C LEU A 137 -8.84 -8.89 7.30
N LYS A 138 -8.58 -10.18 7.12
CA LYS A 138 -9.62 -11.23 7.00
C LYS A 138 -10.49 -11.28 8.25
N SER A 139 -9.91 -11.17 9.44
CA SER A 139 -10.66 -11.08 10.71
C SER A 139 -11.57 -9.85 10.75
N VAL A 140 -11.06 -8.67 10.39
CA VAL A 140 -11.87 -7.44 10.32
C VAL A 140 -13.00 -7.59 9.30
N MET A 141 -12.73 -8.16 8.11
CA MET A 141 -13.74 -8.38 7.08
C MET A 141 -14.85 -9.35 7.55
N ALA A 142 -14.51 -10.38 8.32
CA ALA A 142 -15.51 -11.27 8.92
C ALA A 142 -16.41 -10.52 9.92
N GLN A 143 -15.83 -9.67 10.77
CA GLN A 143 -16.60 -8.83 11.70
C GLN A 143 -17.50 -7.82 10.99
N ILE A 144 -17.04 -7.25 9.87
CA ILE A 144 -17.86 -6.35 9.04
C ILE A 144 -19.10 -7.09 8.53
N LYS A 145 -18.91 -8.30 8.00
CA LYS A 145 -20.00 -9.13 7.47
C LYS A 145 -21.03 -9.52 8.54
N GLU A 146 -20.57 -9.76 9.76
CA GLU A 146 -21.43 -10.11 10.89
C GLU A 146 -22.21 -8.90 11.44
N LYS A 147 -21.53 -7.76 11.60
CA LYS A 147 -22.06 -6.59 12.35
C LYS A 147 -22.79 -5.57 11.49
N ILE A 148 -22.51 -5.51 10.18
CA ILE A 148 -23.02 -4.45 9.31
C ILE A 148 -23.97 -5.05 8.27
N THR A 149 -25.24 -4.66 8.36
CA THR A 149 -26.28 -5.04 7.40
C THR A 149 -26.33 -4.08 6.21
N GLY A 150 -26.81 -4.56 5.07
CA GLY A 150 -26.94 -3.75 3.83
C GLY A 150 -27.91 -2.56 3.93
N GLU A 151 -28.74 -2.51 4.97
CA GLU A 151 -29.69 -1.43 5.22
C GLU A 151 -29.07 -0.25 5.98
N THR A 152 -27.86 -0.42 6.53
CA THR A 152 -27.19 0.63 7.30
C THR A 152 -26.75 1.77 6.38
N PRO A 153 -27.11 3.05 6.67
CA PRO A 153 -26.67 4.19 5.87
C PRO A 153 -25.14 4.24 5.74
N ILE A 154 -24.63 4.57 4.55
CA ILE A 154 -23.19 4.57 4.20
C ILE A 154 -22.30 5.30 5.21
N LYS A 155 -22.76 6.44 5.75
CA LYS A 155 -21.99 7.21 6.73
C LYS A 155 -21.86 6.48 8.07
N GLU A 156 -22.88 5.73 8.47
CA GLU A 156 -22.86 5.00 9.73
C GLU A 156 -22.10 3.69 9.60
N SER A 157 -22.29 2.96 8.50
CA SER A 157 -21.48 1.77 8.20
C SER A 157 -20.00 2.13 8.10
N ALA A 158 -19.63 3.21 7.39
CA ALA A 158 -18.25 3.67 7.31
C ALA A 158 -17.63 3.98 8.69
N LYS A 159 -18.38 4.59 9.62
CA LYS A 159 -17.87 4.82 10.99
C LYS A 159 -17.64 3.51 11.73
N GLN A 160 -18.55 2.55 11.63
CA GLN A 160 -18.42 1.25 12.29
C GLN A 160 -17.24 0.47 11.73
N VAL A 161 -17.07 0.43 10.40
CA VAL A 161 -15.89 -0.18 9.75
C VAL A 161 -14.61 0.47 10.24
N VAL A 162 -14.53 1.81 10.27
CA VAL A 162 -13.35 2.53 10.78
C VAL A 162 -13.03 2.12 12.22
N ARG A 163 -14.04 1.97 13.08
CA ARG A 163 -13.83 1.52 14.47
C ARG A 163 -13.26 0.11 14.53
N LEU A 164 -13.76 -0.83 13.74
CA LEU A 164 -13.23 -2.20 13.69
C LEU A 164 -11.74 -2.24 13.30
N PHE A 165 -11.36 -1.43 12.30
CA PHE A 165 -9.96 -1.27 11.91
C PHE A 165 -9.11 -0.61 13.00
N GLN A 166 -9.64 0.38 13.71
CA GLN A 166 -8.95 1.04 14.82
C GLN A 166 -8.72 0.07 15.97
N THR A 167 -9.72 -0.72 16.37
CA THR A 167 -9.60 -1.75 17.40
C THR A 167 -8.54 -2.79 17.03
N MET A 168 -8.59 -3.33 15.80
CA MET A 168 -7.58 -4.29 15.33
C MET A 168 -6.17 -3.67 15.35
N ALA A 169 -6.03 -2.42 14.93
CA ALA A 169 -4.74 -1.76 14.94
C ALA A 169 -4.22 -1.47 16.37
N GLU A 170 -5.11 -1.12 17.30
CA GLU A 170 -4.78 -0.95 18.72
C GLU A 170 -4.30 -2.26 19.34
N GLU A 171 -4.99 -3.38 19.09
CA GLU A 171 -4.59 -4.73 19.53
C GLU A 171 -3.19 -5.12 19.03
N LYS A 172 -2.82 -4.67 17.82
CA LYS A 172 -1.51 -4.94 17.20
C LYS A 172 -0.46 -3.87 17.50
N GLY A 173 -0.80 -2.82 18.24
CA GLY A 173 0.10 -1.70 18.52
C GLY A 173 0.48 -0.88 17.27
N ILE A 174 -0.39 -0.85 16.25
CA ILE A 174 -0.14 -0.20 14.95
C ILE A 174 -0.86 1.15 14.87
N SER A 175 -0.13 2.22 14.57
CA SER A 175 -0.75 3.51 14.25
C SER A 175 -1.26 3.56 12.80
N LEU A 176 -2.55 3.79 12.58
CA LEU A 176 -3.17 3.94 11.25
C LEU A 176 -3.09 5.36 10.67
N LYS A 177 -1.95 6.04 10.87
CA LYS A 177 -1.69 7.39 10.35
C LYS A 177 -0.41 7.41 9.52
N LEU A 178 -0.41 8.23 8.48
CA LEU A 178 0.81 8.52 7.74
C LEU A 178 1.71 9.47 8.53
N ASN A 179 3.01 9.22 8.50
CA ASN A 179 4.00 10.12 9.08
C ASN A 179 4.21 11.30 8.14
N LYS A 180 3.65 12.47 8.47
CA LYS A 180 3.79 13.67 7.64
C LYS A 180 4.80 14.62 8.22
N LYS A 181 5.67 15.19 7.37
CA LYS A 181 6.48 16.35 7.75
C LYS A 181 5.51 17.48 8.09
N LYS A 182 5.62 18.06 9.28
CA LYS A 182 4.86 19.27 9.61
C LYS A 182 5.30 20.35 8.62
N ALA A 183 4.34 20.99 7.95
CA ALA A 183 4.66 22.18 7.17
C ALA A 183 5.28 23.20 8.14
N GLU A 184 6.49 23.66 7.83
CA GLU A 184 7.05 24.82 8.50
C GLU A 184 6.08 25.97 8.22
N LYS A 185 5.43 26.48 9.27
CA LYS A 185 4.68 27.72 9.15
C LYS A 185 5.72 28.79 8.90
N ILE A 186 5.87 29.21 7.64
CA ILE A 186 6.54 30.48 7.32
C ILE A 186 5.68 31.52 8.03
N ARG A 187 6.23 32.05 9.12
CA ARG A 187 5.61 33.09 9.94
C ARG A 187 5.94 34.45 9.35
#